data_AF-A0A524H221-F1
#
_entry.id   AF-A0A524H221-F1
#
_cell.length_a   1.000
_cell.length_b   1.000
_cell.length_c   1.000
_cell.angle_alpha   90.00
_cell.angle_beta   90.00
_cell.angle_gamma   90.00
#
_symmetry.space_group_name_H-M   'P 1'
#
loop_
_entity.id
_entity.type
_entity.pdbx_description
1 polymer ?
#
loop_
_entity_poly.entity_id
_entity_poly.type
_entity_poly.pdbx_seq_one_letter_code
_entity_poly.pdbx_strand_id
1 'polypeptide(L)'
;MAYRSTFLSAVETIPGLPRSELSGEQLRESLTESVLPRLADGGWITDESGAGWAVVRATSRWWPDAVADRSAALAHLLAAAQEGHDRHEAGGATPVGEGSVLEGTGLCKSFRQRRVVDNVTVRVQQGEIVALLGPNGAGKTVTFYCLTGIIQPDAGTVVLDGEDVTHAAMYQRARRGLGYLAQEPSVFRRLTVEENVLAILEMLPISRTERLERLEQMLDELSIKHLRKNMAYSLSGGERRRLEITRALVTEPKFMLLDEPFAGVDPIAVHDIQNIVAGLRHRGLGVLITDHNVEQTLDIVDRAYILFEGKVQAAGTVPELVFDERVAQLYLGPTLTARLRARLETVA
;
A
#
# COMPACT_ATOMS: atom_id res chain seq x y z
N MET A 1 -13.52 32.69 -17.49
CA MET A 1 -13.81 33.76 -16.50
C MET A 1 -15.04 33.44 -15.65
N ALA A 2 -16.20 33.12 -16.22
CA ALA A 2 -17.45 32.89 -15.45
C ALA A 2 -17.42 31.68 -14.48
N TYR A 3 -16.76 30.57 -14.85
CA TYR A 3 -16.73 29.37 -14.00
C TYR A 3 -15.96 29.55 -12.68
N ARG A 4 -14.85 30.30 -12.73
CA ARG A 4 -14.02 30.57 -11.54
C ARG A 4 -14.77 31.44 -10.55
N SER A 5 -15.48 32.47 -11.01
CA SER A 5 -16.27 33.33 -10.14
C SER A 5 -17.46 32.60 -9.52
N THR A 6 -18.15 31.73 -10.28
CA THR A 6 -19.27 30.94 -9.76
C THR A 6 -18.79 29.89 -8.75
N PHE A 7 -17.67 29.23 -9.02
CA PHE A 7 -17.07 28.27 -8.09
C PHE A 7 -16.59 28.96 -6.81
N LEU A 8 -15.84 30.06 -6.93
CA LEU A 8 -15.36 30.80 -5.75
C LEU A 8 -16.52 31.37 -4.92
N SER A 9 -17.56 31.90 -5.55
CA SER A 9 -18.75 32.37 -4.85
C SER A 9 -19.53 31.24 -4.14
N ALA A 10 -19.55 30.04 -4.72
CA ALA A 10 -20.14 28.85 -4.10
C ALA A 10 -19.29 28.31 -2.93
N VAL A 11 -17.95 28.44 -3.00
CA VAL A 11 -17.05 28.06 -1.91
C VAL A 11 -17.07 29.10 -0.77
N GLU A 12 -17.16 30.39 -1.10
CA GLU A 12 -17.24 31.50 -0.14
C GLU A 12 -18.53 31.51 0.70
N THR A 13 -19.58 30.84 0.24
CA THR A 13 -20.88 30.77 0.92
C THR A 13 -20.99 29.64 1.94
N ILE A 14 -19.97 28.78 2.07
CA ILE A 14 -19.98 27.63 2.97
C ILE A 14 -19.20 27.95 4.26
N PRO A 15 -19.87 28.08 5.41
CA PRO A 15 -19.22 28.38 6.68
C PRO A 15 -18.39 27.17 7.16
N GLY A 16 -17.14 27.39 7.57
CA GLY A 16 -16.30 26.37 8.23
C GLY A 16 -15.26 25.67 7.34
N LEU A 17 -15.35 25.78 6.01
CA LEU A 17 -14.37 25.17 5.11
C LEU A 17 -12.96 25.77 5.33
N PRO A 18 -11.94 24.97 5.68
CA PRO A 18 -10.60 25.45 5.94
C PRO A 18 -10.04 26.06 4.66
N ARG A 19 -9.57 27.30 4.77
CA ARG A 19 -8.84 27.98 3.69
C ARG A 19 -7.48 27.31 3.56
N SER A 20 -7.41 26.19 2.84
CA SER A 20 -6.13 25.51 2.63
C SER A 20 -5.19 26.43 1.86
N GLU A 21 -3.93 26.54 2.30
CA GLU A 21 -2.84 27.23 1.62
C GLU A 21 -2.33 26.45 0.39
N LEU A 22 -3.13 25.57 -0.20
CA LEU A 22 -2.73 24.86 -1.40
C LEU A 22 -2.54 25.86 -2.53
N SER A 23 -1.31 25.93 -3.05
CA SER A 23 -1.04 26.71 -4.24
C SER A 23 -1.87 26.16 -5.40
N GLY A 24 -2.21 27.02 -6.38
CA GLY A 24 -2.93 26.57 -7.57
C GLY A 24 -2.18 25.49 -8.37
N GLU A 25 -0.88 25.33 -8.11
CA GLU A 25 -0.02 24.30 -8.68
C GLU A 25 -0.16 22.97 -7.94
N GLN A 26 -0.12 22.97 -6.60
CA GLN A 26 -0.34 21.77 -5.78
C GLN A 26 -1.73 21.15 -6.00
N LEU A 27 -2.75 22.00 -6.18
CA LEU A 27 -4.09 21.54 -6.53
C LEU A 27 -4.11 20.88 -7.92
N ARG A 28 -3.41 21.48 -8.90
CA ARG A 28 -3.35 20.95 -10.27
C ARG A 28 -2.64 19.61 -10.30
N GLU A 29 -1.52 19.49 -9.59
CA GLU A 29 -0.75 18.26 -9.44
C GLU A 29 -1.61 17.13 -8.83
N SER A 30 -2.24 17.39 -7.68
CA SER A 30 -3.12 16.41 -7.03
C SER A 30 -4.28 15.96 -7.93
N LEU A 31 -4.88 16.89 -8.67
CA LEU A 31 -5.95 16.56 -9.63
C LEU A 31 -5.43 15.67 -10.77
N THR A 32 -4.25 15.98 -11.30
CA THR A 32 -3.67 15.32 -12.47
C THR A 32 -3.13 13.94 -12.12
N GLU A 33 -2.49 13.79 -10.96
CA GLU A 33 -1.84 12.55 -10.54
C GLU A 33 -2.76 11.58 -9.81
N SER A 34 -3.80 12.08 -9.14
CA SER A 34 -4.63 11.25 -8.27
C SER A 34 -6.09 11.22 -8.69
N VAL A 35 -6.72 12.38 -8.87
CA VAL A 35 -8.19 12.45 -9.00
C VAL A 35 -8.65 12.07 -10.40
N LEU A 36 -8.05 12.64 -11.44
CA LEU A 36 -8.44 12.41 -12.83
C LEU A 36 -8.18 10.96 -13.29
N PRO A 37 -7.02 10.32 -12.97
CA PRO A 37 -6.81 8.91 -13.27
C PRO A 37 -7.86 7.99 -12.65
N ARG A 38 -8.23 8.21 -11.37
CA ARG A 38 -9.25 7.39 -10.69
C ARG A 38 -10.63 7.52 -11.32
N LEU A 39 -11.01 8.73 -11.71
CA LEU A 39 -12.28 8.98 -12.41
C LEU A 39 -12.28 8.33 -13.80
N ALA A 40 -11.13 8.28 -14.46
CA ALA A 40 -10.99 7.62 -15.76
C ALA A 40 -11.03 6.09 -15.65
N ASP A 41 -10.33 5.52 -14.66
CA ASP A 41 -10.37 4.09 -14.35
C ASP A 41 -11.80 3.62 -14.03
N GLY A 42 -12.56 4.45 -13.31
CA GLY A 42 -13.98 4.17 -13.05
C GLY A 42 -14.89 4.37 -14.28
N GLY A 43 -14.35 4.76 -15.44
CA GLY A 43 -15.09 4.99 -16.67
C GLY A 43 -15.99 6.23 -16.66
N TRP A 44 -15.75 7.17 -15.73
CA TRP A 44 -16.55 8.39 -15.56
C TRP A 44 -16.14 9.48 -16.54
N ILE A 45 -14.84 9.52 -16.85
CA ILE A 45 -14.22 10.45 -17.78
C ILE A 45 -13.18 9.74 -18.67
N THR A 46 -12.74 10.40 -19.72
CA THR A 46 -11.61 10.00 -20.57
C THR A 46 -10.74 11.21 -20.90
N ASP A 47 -9.43 11.03 -20.96
CA ASP A 47 -8.52 12.04 -21.51
C ASP A 47 -8.57 12.00 -23.04
N GLU A 48 -9.08 13.07 -23.67
CA GLU A 48 -9.08 13.21 -25.13
C GLU A 48 -7.81 13.89 -25.66
N SER A 49 -7.00 14.48 -24.78
CA SER A 49 -5.79 15.18 -25.19
C SER A 49 -4.61 14.24 -25.46
N GLY A 50 -4.61 13.06 -24.83
CA GLY A 50 -3.46 12.15 -24.82
C GLY A 50 -2.20 12.77 -24.17
N ALA A 51 -2.36 13.90 -23.45
CA ALA A 51 -1.30 14.74 -22.95
C ALA A 51 -1.56 15.13 -21.48
N GLY A 52 -1.82 14.13 -20.63
CA GLY A 52 -1.87 14.32 -19.18
C GLY A 52 -3.09 15.11 -18.71
N TRP A 53 -4.29 14.72 -19.15
CA TRP A 53 -5.57 15.27 -18.68
C TRP A 53 -5.84 16.73 -19.05
N ALA A 54 -5.15 17.26 -20.07
CA ALA A 54 -5.36 18.64 -20.54
C ALA A 54 -6.77 18.85 -21.11
N VAL A 55 -7.37 17.81 -21.70
CA VAL A 55 -8.77 17.83 -22.17
C VAL A 55 -9.45 16.57 -21.70
N VAL A 56 -10.45 16.74 -20.83
CA VAL A 56 -11.22 15.63 -20.25
C VAL A 56 -12.62 15.61 -20.84
N ARG A 57 -13.07 14.44 -21.29
CA ARG A 57 -14.45 14.19 -21.70
C ARG A 57 -15.16 13.31 -20.67
N ALA A 58 -16.39 13.68 -20.33
CA ALA A 58 -17.30 12.84 -19.58
C ALA A 58 -17.78 11.63 -20.42
N THR A 59 -17.70 10.43 -19.86
CA THR A 59 -18.12 9.19 -20.54
C THR A 59 -19.33 8.50 -19.93
N SER A 60 -19.74 8.90 -18.72
CA SER A 60 -20.83 8.25 -18.01
C SER A 60 -22.23 8.81 -18.33
N ARG A 61 -23.24 7.94 -18.23
CA ARG A 61 -24.63 8.24 -18.63
C ARG A 61 -25.40 9.17 -17.69
N TRP A 62 -24.91 9.43 -16.49
CA TRP A 62 -25.53 10.37 -15.54
C TRP A 62 -25.04 11.82 -15.74
N TRP A 63 -23.96 12.04 -16.51
CA TRP A 63 -23.46 13.40 -16.79
C TRP A 63 -24.49 14.28 -17.49
N PRO A 64 -25.27 13.79 -18.49
CA PRO A 64 -26.39 14.54 -19.04
C PRO A 64 -27.41 14.98 -17.98
N ASP A 65 -27.72 14.11 -17.01
CA ASP A 65 -28.67 14.40 -15.93
C ASP A 65 -28.08 15.41 -14.92
N ALA A 66 -26.80 15.28 -14.58
CA ALA A 66 -26.08 16.24 -13.75
C ALA A 66 -25.87 17.61 -14.44
N VAL A 67 -25.78 17.63 -15.78
CA VAL A 67 -25.70 18.86 -16.58
C VAL A 67 -27.07 19.52 -16.73
N ALA A 68 -28.16 18.75 -16.71
CA ALA A 68 -29.52 19.27 -16.76
C ALA A 68 -29.91 20.01 -15.47
N ASP A 69 -29.47 19.53 -14.31
CA ASP A 69 -29.65 20.20 -13.02
C ASP A 69 -28.31 20.41 -12.30
N ARG A 70 -27.52 21.33 -12.87
CA ARG A 70 -26.18 21.68 -12.34
C ARG A 70 -26.24 22.21 -10.91
N SER A 71 -27.32 22.91 -10.56
CA SER A 71 -27.49 23.47 -9.22
C SER A 71 -27.72 22.37 -8.20
N ALA A 72 -28.56 21.38 -8.49
CA ALA A 72 -28.74 20.23 -7.61
C ALA A 72 -27.50 19.34 -7.56
N ALA A 73 -26.83 19.10 -8.69
CA ALA A 73 -25.58 18.33 -8.73
C ALA A 73 -24.47 19.00 -7.92
N LEU A 74 -24.30 20.33 -8.06
CA LEU A 74 -23.36 21.10 -7.25
C LEU A 74 -23.74 21.06 -5.78
N ALA A 75 -25.02 21.26 -5.44
CA ALA A 75 -25.50 21.16 -4.06
C ALA A 75 -25.25 19.77 -3.47
N HIS A 76 -25.41 18.70 -4.24
CA HIS A 76 -25.14 17.33 -3.81
C HIS A 76 -23.64 17.06 -3.62
N LEU A 77 -22.79 17.56 -4.52
CA LEU A 77 -21.33 17.47 -4.38
C LEU A 77 -20.81 18.28 -3.21
N LEU A 78 -21.35 19.50 -3.01
CA LEU A 78 -21.03 20.33 -1.85
C LEU A 78 -21.55 19.72 -0.57
N ALA A 79 -22.76 19.12 -0.56
CA ALA A 79 -23.27 18.38 0.59
C ALA A 79 -22.42 17.14 0.87
N ALA A 80 -21.98 16.38 -0.13
CA ALA A 80 -21.10 15.23 0.07
C ALA A 80 -19.69 15.65 0.53
N ALA A 81 -19.17 16.79 0.03
CA ALA A 81 -17.92 17.39 0.48
C ALA A 81 -18.05 17.95 1.89
N GLN A 82 -19.18 18.59 2.22
CA GLN A 82 -19.49 19.11 3.54
C GLN A 82 -19.73 17.95 4.51
N GLU A 83 -20.41 16.88 4.15
CA GLU A 83 -20.51 15.65 4.96
C GLU A 83 -19.17 14.94 5.09
N GLY A 84 -18.30 15.00 4.08
CA GLY A 84 -16.92 14.54 4.17
C GLY A 84 -16.09 15.40 5.13
N HIS A 85 -16.26 16.71 5.07
CA HIS A 85 -15.62 17.70 5.93
C HIS A 85 -16.16 17.66 7.36
N ASP A 86 -17.47 17.51 7.54
CA ASP A 86 -18.18 17.37 8.80
C ASP A 86 -17.90 15.99 9.41
N ARG A 87 -17.68 14.93 8.61
CA ARG A 87 -17.09 13.68 9.13
C ARG A 87 -15.66 13.89 9.63
N HIS A 88 -14.90 14.78 8.99
CA HIS A 88 -13.57 15.19 9.40
C HIS A 88 -13.57 16.22 10.57
N GLU A 89 -14.63 17.00 10.77
CA GLU A 89 -14.76 18.02 11.83
C GLU A 89 -15.54 17.51 13.06
N ALA A 90 -16.57 16.69 12.87
CA ALA A 90 -17.22 15.93 13.94
C ALA A 90 -16.32 14.79 14.42
N GLY A 91 -15.43 14.30 13.55
CA GLY A 91 -14.18 13.63 13.92
C GLY A 91 -13.08 14.66 14.15
N GLY A 92 -13.30 15.61 15.08
CA GLY A 92 -12.49 16.81 15.27
C GLY A 92 -10.99 16.58 15.12
N ALA A 93 -10.35 17.52 14.41
CA ALA A 93 -8.92 17.61 14.17
C ALA A 93 -8.14 17.48 15.49
N THR A 94 -7.80 16.24 15.80
CA THR A 94 -6.77 15.85 16.74
C THR A 94 -5.48 15.82 15.91
N PRO A 95 -4.36 16.38 16.38
CA PRO A 95 -3.08 16.32 15.65
C PRO A 95 -2.82 14.88 15.21
N VAL A 96 -2.27 14.64 14.00
CA VAL A 96 -2.02 13.28 13.50
C VAL A 96 -1.23 12.46 14.52
N GLY A 97 -2.00 11.61 15.18
CA GLY A 97 -1.71 10.52 16.10
C GLY A 97 -3.11 9.94 16.39
N GLU A 98 -3.45 8.68 16.15
CA GLU A 98 -2.69 7.44 16.20
C GLU A 98 -3.19 6.50 15.06
N GLY A 99 -2.57 6.56 13.88
CA GLY A 99 -2.58 5.37 13.02
C GLY A 99 -1.83 4.27 13.74
N SER A 100 -2.22 3.00 13.58
CA SER A 100 -1.47 1.90 14.20
C SER A 100 0.00 1.95 13.77
N VAL A 101 0.93 1.57 14.64
CA VAL A 101 2.39 1.60 14.38
C VAL A 101 3.00 0.24 14.69
N LEU A 102 3.77 -0.29 13.73
CA LEU A 102 4.67 -1.42 13.91
C LEU A 102 6.10 -0.88 13.97
N GLU A 103 6.84 -1.22 15.01
CA GLU A 103 8.23 -0.81 15.18
C GLU A 103 9.09 -1.98 15.63
N GLY A 104 10.25 -2.15 15.00
CA GLY A 104 11.35 -2.95 15.52
C GLY A 104 12.49 -2.01 15.88
N THR A 105 12.94 -1.97 17.12
CA THR A 105 13.95 -1.03 17.61
C THR A 105 15.19 -1.80 18.05
N GLY A 106 16.35 -1.48 17.47
CA GLY A 106 17.64 -2.06 17.85
C GLY A 106 17.72 -3.59 17.70
N LEU A 107 17.00 -4.15 16.72
CA LEU A 107 16.93 -5.59 16.51
C LEU A 107 18.32 -6.18 16.24
N CYS A 108 18.67 -7.23 16.96
CA CYS A 108 19.90 -8.00 16.76
C CYS A 108 19.57 -9.48 16.58
N LYS A 109 20.26 -10.16 15.66
CA LYS A 109 20.17 -11.61 15.53
C LYS A 109 21.47 -12.21 15.01
N SER A 110 21.92 -13.27 15.67
CA SER A 110 23.13 -14.01 15.34
C SER A 110 22.81 -15.50 15.09
N PHE A 111 23.52 -16.11 14.14
CA PHE A 111 23.49 -17.55 13.88
C PHE A 111 24.92 -18.08 13.85
N ARG A 112 25.21 -19.12 14.65
CA ARG A 112 26.53 -19.77 14.70
C ARG A 112 27.68 -18.75 14.76
N GLN A 113 27.57 -17.79 15.68
CA GLN A 113 28.51 -16.67 15.92
C GLN A 113 28.57 -15.56 14.86
N ARG A 114 27.88 -15.72 13.72
CA ARG A 114 27.74 -14.63 12.74
C ARG A 114 26.55 -13.75 13.09
N ARG A 115 26.77 -12.46 13.28
CA ARG A 115 25.68 -11.48 13.42
C ARG A 115 25.10 -11.16 12.05
N VAL A 116 23.82 -11.47 11.86
CA VAL A 116 23.10 -11.29 10.59
C VAL A 116 22.22 -10.05 10.61
N VAL A 117 21.68 -9.70 11.78
CA VAL A 117 21.00 -8.42 12.04
C VAL A 117 21.74 -7.77 13.21
N ASP A 118 22.16 -6.52 13.05
CA ASP A 118 22.97 -5.78 14.01
C ASP A 118 22.38 -4.37 14.21
N ASN A 119 21.64 -4.19 15.31
CA ASN A 119 21.03 -2.91 15.68
C ASN A 119 20.14 -2.29 14.58
N VAL A 120 19.26 -3.10 13.98
CA VAL A 120 18.33 -2.65 12.95
C VAL A 120 17.09 -2.03 13.59
N THR A 121 16.79 -0.78 13.21
CA THR A 121 15.55 -0.10 13.57
C THR A 121 14.70 0.15 12.33
N VAL A 122 13.46 -0.31 12.37
CA VAL A 122 12.47 -0.16 11.30
C VAL A 122 11.14 0.21 11.91
N ARG A 123 10.44 1.15 11.29
CA ARG A 123 9.11 1.60 11.71
C ARG A 123 8.18 1.55 10.51
N VAL A 124 6.91 1.25 10.71
CA VAL A 124 5.86 1.27 9.70
C VAL A 124 4.58 1.79 10.35
N GLN A 125 3.93 2.74 9.71
CA GLN A 125 2.65 3.31 10.10
C GLN A 125 1.55 2.79 9.16
N GLN A 126 0.31 2.82 9.61
CA GLN A 126 -0.82 2.60 8.72
C GLN A 126 -0.91 3.67 7.64
N GLY A 127 -1.24 3.26 6.42
CA GLY A 127 -1.38 4.14 5.27
C GLY A 127 -0.07 4.47 4.55
N GLU A 128 1.05 3.86 4.94
CA GLU A 128 2.32 3.95 4.21
C GLU A 128 2.81 2.57 3.73
N ILE A 129 3.60 2.60 2.67
CA ILE A 129 4.35 1.48 2.12
C ILE A 129 5.84 1.78 2.30
N VAL A 130 6.50 0.91 3.07
CA VAL A 130 7.90 1.03 3.43
C VAL A 130 8.66 -0.13 2.82
N ALA A 131 9.74 0.15 2.09
CA ALA A 131 10.63 -0.91 1.61
C ALA A 131 11.79 -1.19 2.56
N LEU A 132 12.15 -2.46 2.70
CA LEU A 132 13.40 -2.93 3.29
C LEU A 132 14.25 -3.49 2.15
N LEU A 133 15.25 -2.74 1.72
CA LEU A 133 16.08 -3.05 0.55
C LEU A 133 17.52 -3.31 0.96
N GLY A 134 18.34 -3.80 0.04
CA GLY A 134 19.75 -4.14 0.29
C GLY A 134 20.19 -5.39 -0.48
N PRO A 135 21.49 -5.72 -0.51
CA PRO A 135 21.98 -6.90 -1.20
C PRO A 135 21.52 -8.20 -0.53
N ASN A 136 21.74 -9.32 -1.21
CA ASN A 136 21.46 -10.64 -0.67
C ASN A 136 22.34 -10.91 0.56
N GLY A 137 21.74 -11.48 1.60
CA GLY A 137 22.43 -11.72 2.88
C GLY A 137 22.60 -10.48 3.78
N ALA A 138 22.02 -9.32 3.42
CA ALA A 138 22.08 -8.11 4.23
C ALA A 138 21.23 -8.15 5.53
N GLY A 139 20.45 -9.22 5.74
CA GLY A 139 19.61 -9.39 6.95
C GLY A 139 18.14 -9.02 6.79
N LYS A 140 17.66 -8.73 5.56
CA LYS A 140 16.26 -8.35 5.26
C LYS A 140 15.24 -9.38 5.76
N THR A 141 15.33 -10.62 5.26
CA THR A 141 14.45 -11.73 5.64
C THR A 141 14.52 -12.05 7.14
N VAL A 142 15.72 -11.98 7.75
CA VAL A 142 15.86 -12.20 9.20
C VAL A 142 15.21 -11.08 10.00
N THR A 143 15.26 -9.84 9.53
CA THR A 143 14.54 -8.70 10.13
C THR A 143 13.03 -8.92 10.03
N PHE A 144 12.53 -9.36 8.87
CA PHE A 144 11.12 -9.75 8.70
C PHE A 144 10.72 -10.85 9.68
N TYR A 145 11.54 -11.89 9.84
CA TYR A 145 11.27 -12.98 10.78
C TYR A 145 11.25 -12.52 12.24
N CYS A 146 12.07 -11.53 12.59
CA CYS A 146 12.03 -10.91 13.92
C CYS A 146 10.73 -10.14 14.14
N LEU A 147 10.28 -9.37 13.15
CA LEU A 147 9.02 -8.62 13.20
C LEU A 147 7.78 -9.51 13.22
N THR A 148 7.77 -10.60 12.46
CA THR A 148 6.64 -11.55 12.41
C THR A 148 6.60 -12.51 13.60
N GLY A 149 7.71 -12.65 14.34
CA GLY A 149 7.81 -13.60 15.46
C GLY A 149 8.06 -15.04 15.03
N ILE A 150 8.51 -15.27 13.79
CA ILE A 150 9.04 -16.57 13.33
C ILE A 150 10.38 -16.86 14.04
N ILE A 151 11.20 -15.83 14.22
CA ILE A 151 12.47 -15.90 14.95
C ILE A 151 12.46 -14.82 16.03
N GLN A 152 12.85 -15.19 17.25
CA GLN A 152 13.04 -14.20 18.30
C GLN A 152 14.37 -13.46 18.12
N PRO A 153 14.41 -12.12 18.19
CA PRO A 153 15.67 -11.38 18.19
C PRO A 153 16.49 -11.71 19.45
N ASP A 154 17.81 -11.62 19.35
CA ASP A 154 18.72 -11.79 20.49
C ASP A 154 18.76 -10.53 21.38
N ALA A 155 18.48 -9.36 20.79
CA ALA A 155 18.31 -8.07 21.48
C ALA A 155 17.43 -7.12 20.64
N GLY A 156 16.98 -6.03 21.27
CA GLY A 156 16.01 -5.10 20.67
C GLY A 156 14.57 -5.50 20.98
N THR A 157 13.64 -4.66 20.53
CA THR A 157 12.20 -4.79 20.83
C THR A 157 11.37 -4.72 19.57
N VAL A 158 10.28 -5.49 19.51
CA VAL A 158 9.22 -5.35 18.51
C VAL A 158 7.97 -4.86 19.22
N VAL A 159 7.48 -3.69 18.80
CA VAL A 159 6.33 -3.00 19.38
C VAL A 159 5.25 -2.88 18.32
N LEU A 160 4.01 -3.21 18.69
CA LEU A 160 2.83 -3.03 17.86
C LEU A 160 1.82 -2.22 18.67
N ASP A 161 1.51 -1.01 18.22
CA ASP A 161 0.60 -0.07 18.90
C ASP A 161 1.00 0.20 20.36
N GLY A 162 2.30 0.35 20.61
CA GLY A 162 2.85 0.55 21.95
C GLY A 162 2.96 -0.74 22.80
N GLU A 163 2.38 -1.86 22.36
CA GLU A 163 2.53 -3.15 23.03
C GLU A 163 3.82 -3.86 22.58
N ASP A 164 4.66 -4.24 23.54
CA ASP A 164 5.81 -5.10 23.27
C ASP A 164 5.33 -6.52 22.91
N VAL A 165 5.57 -6.91 21.66
CA VAL A 165 5.26 -8.23 21.11
C VAL A 165 6.52 -9.05 20.83
N THR A 166 7.70 -8.64 21.32
CA THR A 166 9.02 -9.26 21.05
C THR A 166 9.02 -10.76 21.30
N HIS A 167 8.41 -11.21 22.39
CA HIS A 167 8.32 -12.63 22.76
C HIS A 167 7.01 -13.31 22.33
N ALA A 168 6.06 -12.55 21.76
CA ALA A 168 4.81 -13.10 21.27
C ALA A 168 5.06 -13.95 20.01
N ALA A 169 4.43 -15.12 19.96
CA ALA A 169 4.49 -16.01 18.80
C ALA A 169 3.74 -15.40 17.61
N MET A 170 4.08 -15.83 16.39
CA MET A 170 3.52 -15.29 15.14
C MET A 170 1.99 -15.21 15.13
N TYR A 171 1.27 -16.26 15.56
CA TYR A 171 -0.20 -16.25 15.58
C TYR A 171 -0.79 -15.19 16.53
N GLN A 172 -0.07 -14.84 17.61
CA GLN A 172 -0.50 -13.81 18.56
C GLN A 172 -0.31 -12.41 17.98
N ARG A 173 0.73 -12.22 17.14
CA ARG A 173 0.94 -10.97 16.39
C ARG A 173 -0.10 -10.84 15.27
N ALA A 174 -0.41 -11.94 14.58
CA ALA A 174 -1.46 -11.97 13.56
C ALA A 174 -2.82 -11.55 14.11
N ARG A 175 -3.21 -12.04 15.30
CA ARG A 175 -4.45 -11.62 15.98
C ARG A 175 -4.48 -10.14 16.39
N ARG A 176 -3.31 -9.48 16.46
CA ARG A 176 -3.20 -8.03 16.69
C ARG A 176 -3.16 -7.22 15.39
N GLY A 177 -3.31 -7.89 14.24
CA GLY A 177 -3.35 -7.24 12.93
C GLY A 177 -2.06 -7.31 12.12
N LEU A 178 -1.14 -8.22 12.42
CA LEU A 178 0.07 -8.43 11.62
C LEU A 178 -0.11 -9.56 10.58
N GLY A 179 -0.30 -9.20 9.32
CA GLY A 179 -0.28 -10.12 8.19
C GLY A 179 1.13 -10.37 7.64
N TYR A 180 1.37 -11.58 7.15
CA TYR A 180 2.65 -11.96 6.55
C TYR A 180 2.44 -12.80 5.29
N LEU A 181 3.08 -12.38 4.21
CA LEU A 181 3.16 -13.09 2.94
C LEU A 181 4.60 -13.56 2.74
N ALA A 182 4.82 -14.86 2.80
CA ALA A 182 6.14 -15.46 2.61
C ALA A 182 6.60 -15.44 1.14
N GLN A 183 7.92 -15.58 0.96
CA GLN A 183 8.55 -15.77 -0.35
C GLN A 183 8.14 -17.12 -0.99
N GLU A 184 8.15 -18.20 -0.21
CA GLU A 184 7.77 -19.52 -0.72
C GLU A 184 6.24 -19.66 -0.90
N PRO A 185 5.77 -20.40 -1.94
CA PRO A 185 4.35 -20.57 -2.18
C PRO A 185 3.63 -21.20 -0.99
N SER A 186 2.56 -20.55 -0.53
CA SER A 186 1.86 -20.94 0.71
C SER A 186 0.46 -21.49 0.47
N VAL A 187 0.00 -21.53 -0.80
CA VAL A 187 -1.35 -22.00 -1.16
C VAL A 187 -1.57 -23.48 -0.86
N PHE A 188 -2.78 -23.82 -0.43
CA PHE A 188 -3.21 -25.21 -0.31
C PHE A 188 -3.47 -25.76 -1.70
N ARG A 189 -2.45 -26.39 -2.28
CA ARG A 189 -2.42 -26.81 -3.70
C ARG A 189 -3.61 -27.67 -4.12
N ARG A 190 -4.12 -28.52 -3.22
CA ARG A 190 -5.24 -29.46 -3.48
C ARG A 190 -6.63 -28.91 -3.13
N LEU A 191 -6.70 -27.65 -2.72
CA LEU A 191 -7.96 -26.95 -2.52
C LEU A 191 -8.21 -26.00 -3.70
N THR A 192 -9.47 -25.73 -3.97
CA THR A 192 -9.89 -24.68 -4.89
C THR A 192 -9.53 -23.29 -4.36
N VAL A 193 -9.60 -22.26 -5.21
CA VAL A 193 -9.39 -20.86 -4.81
C VAL A 193 -10.35 -20.46 -3.67
N GLU A 194 -11.62 -20.81 -3.79
CA GLU A 194 -12.64 -20.56 -2.76
C GLU A 194 -12.33 -21.29 -1.45
N GLU A 195 -12.02 -22.58 -1.52
CA GLU A 195 -11.67 -23.38 -0.34
C GLU A 195 -10.40 -22.87 0.36
N ASN A 196 -9.43 -22.33 -0.41
CA ASN A 196 -8.22 -21.72 0.14
C ASN A 196 -8.52 -20.51 1.02
N VAL A 197 -9.48 -19.67 0.60
CA VAL A 197 -9.90 -18.48 1.35
C VAL A 197 -10.80 -18.87 2.52
N LEU A 198 -11.77 -19.77 2.28
CA LEU A 198 -12.67 -20.28 3.32
C LEU A 198 -11.91 -20.97 4.46
N ALA A 199 -10.84 -21.71 4.17
CA ALA A 199 -10.02 -22.37 5.19
C ALA A 199 -9.46 -21.39 6.24
N ILE A 200 -9.28 -20.12 5.89
CA ILE A 200 -8.83 -19.08 6.82
C ILE A 200 -10.03 -18.41 7.49
N LEU A 201 -11.07 -18.08 6.73
CA LEU A 201 -12.31 -17.47 7.26
C LEU A 201 -13.01 -18.37 8.30
N GLU A 202 -12.93 -19.69 8.16
CA GLU A 202 -13.48 -20.65 9.13
C GLU A 202 -12.78 -20.65 10.48
N MET A 203 -11.54 -20.15 10.54
CA MET A 203 -10.76 -20.02 11.79
C MET A 203 -11.09 -18.72 12.54
N LEU A 204 -11.84 -17.80 11.93
CA LEU A 204 -12.24 -16.53 12.53
C LEU A 204 -13.55 -16.70 13.34
N PRO A 205 -13.71 -15.96 14.44
CA PRO A 205 -14.91 -16.01 15.29
C PRO A 205 -16.09 -15.24 14.66
N ILE A 206 -16.44 -15.57 13.41
CA ILE A 206 -17.46 -14.88 12.60
C ILE A 206 -18.56 -15.85 12.15
N SER A 207 -19.74 -15.30 11.87
CA SER A 207 -20.92 -16.07 11.45
C SER A 207 -20.73 -16.68 10.06
N ARG A 208 -21.51 -17.72 9.72
CA ARG A 208 -21.46 -18.32 8.38
C ARG A 208 -21.83 -17.31 7.28
N THR A 209 -22.80 -16.44 7.54
CA THR A 209 -23.24 -15.41 6.60
C THR A 209 -22.10 -14.44 6.33
N GLU A 210 -21.47 -13.93 7.39
CA GLU A 210 -20.34 -13.00 7.30
C GLU A 210 -19.13 -13.63 6.58
N ARG A 211 -18.85 -14.92 6.79
CA ARG A 211 -17.81 -15.64 6.02
C ARG A 211 -18.07 -15.60 4.52
N LEU A 212 -19.31 -15.86 4.10
CA LEU A 212 -19.66 -15.88 2.68
C LEU A 212 -19.59 -14.47 2.08
N GLU A 213 -20.04 -13.45 2.82
CA GLU A 213 -19.93 -12.05 2.40
C GLU A 213 -18.46 -11.61 2.24
N ARG A 214 -17.62 -11.89 3.24
CA ARG A 214 -16.18 -11.61 3.17
C ARG A 214 -15.49 -12.38 2.05
N LEU A 215 -15.85 -13.65 1.85
CA LEU A 215 -15.33 -14.44 0.73
C LEU A 215 -15.62 -13.77 -0.61
N GLU A 216 -16.89 -13.41 -0.85
CA GLU A 216 -17.29 -12.76 -2.11
C GLU A 216 -16.54 -11.43 -2.31
N GLN A 217 -16.48 -10.60 -1.27
CA GLN A 217 -15.76 -9.33 -1.30
C GLN A 217 -14.28 -9.52 -1.65
N MET A 218 -13.59 -10.46 -0.99
CA MET A 218 -12.15 -10.68 -1.18
C MET A 218 -11.82 -11.29 -2.55
N LEU A 219 -12.69 -12.15 -3.08
CA LEU A 219 -12.54 -12.71 -4.42
C LEU A 219 -12.74 -11.66 -5.53
N ASP A 220 -13.69 -10.74 -5.34
CA ASP A 220 -13.91 -9.62 -6.24
C ASP A 220 -12.75 -8.61 -6.16
N GLU A 221 -12.32 -8.26 -4.95
CA GLU A 221 -11.30 -7.24 -4.72
C GLU A 221 -9.98 -7.54 -5.42
N LEU A 222 -9.50 -8.79 -5.38
CA LEU A 222 -8.27 -9.18 -6.07
C LEU A 222 -8.51 -9.77 -7.46
N SER A 223 -9.69 -9.54 -8.05
CA SER A 223 -10.01 -9.96 -9.42
C SER A 223 -9.81 -11.47 -9.67
N ILE A 224 -10.06 -12.32 -8.67
CA ILE A 224 -9.89 -13.79 -8.77
C ILE A 224 -11.20 -14.58 -8.65
N LYS A 225 -12.36 -13.90 -8.58
CA LYS A 225 -13.68 -14.55 -8.49
C LYS A 225 -13.99 -15.53 -9.61
N HIS A 226 -13.57 -15.22 -10.84
CA HIS A 226 -13.75 -16.10 -12.00
C HIS A 226 -12.98 -17.43 -11.86
N LEU A 227 -11.97 -17.49 -10.98
CA LEU A 227 -11.15 -18.67 -10.70
C LEU A 227 -11.65 -19.47 -9.51
N ARG A 228 -12.78 -19.12 -8.87
CA ARG A 228 -13.17 -19.66 -7.55
C ARG A 228 -13.15 -21.19 -7.47
N LYS A 229 -13.53 -21.88 -8.56
CA LYS A 229 -13.63 -23.34 -8.64
C LYS A 229 -12.35 -24.01 -9.17
N ASN A 230 -11.36 -23.24 -9.61
CA ASN A 230 -10.10 -23.77 -10.09
C ASN A 230 -9.28 -24.28 -8.91
N MET A 231 -8.54 -25.37 -9.14
CA MET A 231 -7.60 -25.88 -8.15
C MET A 231 -6.39 -24.96 -8.03
N ALA A 232 -5.90 -24.71 -6.81
CA ALA A 232 -4.80 -23.78 -6.60
C ALA A 232 -3.50 -24.19 -7.34
N TYR A 233 -3.28 -25.50 -7.57
CA TYR A 233 -2.12 -25.96 -8.35
C TYR A 233 -2.18 -25.60 -9.84
N SER A 234 -3.37 -25.33 -10.40
CA SER A 234 -3.55 -25.03 -11.82
C SER A 234 -3.44 -23.54 -12.15
N LEU A 235 -3.27 -22.69 -11.13
CA LEU A 235 -3.14 -21.24 -11.30
C LEU A 235 -1.76 -20.87 -11.88
N SER A 236 -1.75 -19.84 -12.73
CA SER A 236 -0.54 -19.14 -13.14
C SER A 236 0.18 -18.49 -11.95
N GLY A 237 1.42 -18.02 -12.16
CA GLY A 237 2.20 -17.37 -11.09
C GLY A 237 1.48 -16.15 -10.51
N GLY A 238 0.98 -15.26 -11.36
CA GLY A 238 0.25 -14.05 -10.94
C GLY A 238 -1.07 -14.35 -10.23
N GLU A 239 -1.88 -15.26 -10.77
CA GLU A 239 -3.15 -15.68 -10.13
C GLU A 239 -2.91 -16.32 -8.77
N ARG A 240 -1.88 -17.16 -8.66
CA ARG A 240 -1.48 -17.77 -7.40
C ARG A 240 -1.05 -16.72 -6.40
N ARG A 241 -0.25 -15.73 -6.80
CA ARG A 241 0.19 -14.65 -5.91
C ARG A 241 -0.99 -13.79 -5.44
N ARG A 242 -1.95 -13.49 -6.31
CA ARG A 242 -3.21 -12.83 -5.92
C ARG A 242 -3.99 -13.66 -4.90
N LEU A 243 -4.10 -14.98 -5.07
CA LEU A 243 -4.72 -15.84 -4.06
C LEU A 243 -3.97 -15.80 -2.72
N GLU A 244 -2.64 -15.78 -2.72
CA GLU A 244 -1.86 -15.69 -1.48
C GLU A 244 -2.05 -14.35 -0.76
N ILE A 245 -2.06 -13.25 -1.50
CA ILE A 245 -2.36 -11.91 -0.96
C ILE A 245 -3.78 -11.90 -0.39
N THR A 246 -4.76 -12.44 -1.13
CA THR A 246 -6.16 -12.56 -0.66
C THR A 246 -6.22 -13.28 0.68
N ARG A 247 -5.54 -14.43 0.80
CA ARG A 247 -5.48 -15.25 2.02
C ARG A 247 -4.86 -14.51 3.20
N ALA A 248 -3.94 -13.59 2.98
CA ALA A 248 -3.40 -12.76 4.05
C ALA A 248 -4.38 -11.64 4.45
N LEU A 249 -5.05 -11.03 3.47
CA LEU A 249 -5.95 -9.89 3.67
C LEU A 249 -7.30 -10.26 4.29
N VAL A 250 -7.77 -11.51 4.16
CA VAL A 250 -9.07 -11.93 4.72
C VAL A 250 -9.13 -11.85 6.25
N THR A 251 -7.98 -11.75 6.91
CA THR A 251 -7.87 -11.52 8.36
C THR A 251 -7.98 -10.05 8.77
N GLU A 252 -8.19 -9.14 7.81
CA GLU A 252 -8.26 -7.68 7.98
C GLU A 252 -7.06 -7.14 8.79
N PRO A 253 -5.82 -7.43 8.36
CA PRO A 253 -4.65 -7.01 9.11
C PRO A 253 -4.46 -5.50 9.06
N LYS A 254 -3.91 -4.94 10.13
CA LYS A 254 -3.42 -3.55 10.20
C LYS A 254 -2.14 -3.35 9.40
N PHE A 255 -1.30 -4.38 9.37
CA PHE A 255 0.02 -4.39 8.73
C PHE A 255 0.20 -5.59 7.83
N MET A 256 0.87 -5.40 6.71
CA MET A 256 1.22 -6.48 5.77
C MET A 256 2.72 -6.51 5.53
N LEU A 257 3.37 -7.61 5.90
CA LEU A 257 4.78 -7.86 5.58
C LEU A 257 4.84 -8.74 4.33
N LEU A 258 5.38 -8.19 3.23
CA LEU A 258 5.48 -8.85 1.94
C LEU A 258 6.94 -9.21 1.65
N ASP A 259 7.27 -10.50 1.74
CA ASP A 259 8.60 -11.03 1.44
C ASP A 259 8.65 -11.49 -0.03
N GLU A 260 9.31 -10.68 -0.86
CA GLU A 260 9.43 -10.82 -2.32
C GLU A 260 8.08 -11.05 -3.03
N PRO A 261 7.14 -10.08 -2.96
CA PRO A 261 5.84 -10.20 -3.61
C PRO A 261 5.89 -10.39 -5.12
N PHE A 262 6.96 -9.94 -5.78
CA PHE A 262 7.08 -9.98 -7.24
C PHE A 262 7.91 -11.16 -7.76
N ALA A 263 8.54 -11.92 -6.86
CA ALA A 263 9.39 -13.06 -7.24
C ALA A 263 8.58 -14.19 -7.89
N GLY A 264 9.11 -14.73 -9.00
CA GLY A 264 8.48 -15.85 -9.71
C GLY A 264 7.15 -15.52 -10.41
N VAL A 265 6.83 -14.22 -10.54
CA VAL A 265 5.67 -13.73 -11.28
C VAL A 265 6.10 -13.28 -12.68
N ASP A 266 5.28 -13.58 -13.69
CA ASP A 266 5.51 -13.13 -15.06
C ASP A 266 5.53 -11.59 -15.14
N PRO A 267 6.41 -10.97 -15.95
CA PRO A 267 6.55 -9.51 -15.99
C PRO A 267 5.25 -8.73 -16.22
N ILE A 268 4.33 -9.29 -17.01
CA ILE A 268 3.01 -8.69 -17.28
C ILE A 268 2.18 -8.62 -15.99
N ALA A 269 2.19 -9.69 -15.18
CA ALA A 269 1.40 -9.77 -13.95
C ALA A 269 2.03 -9.03 -12.77
N VAL A 270 3.31 -8.65 -12.85
CA VAL A 270 3.97 -7.85 -11.80
C VAL A 270 3.27 -6.49 -11.64
N HIS A 271 2.91 -5.85 -12.74
CA HIS A 271 2.23 -4.55 -12.71
C HIS A 271 0.87 -4.64 -11.98
N ASP A 272 0.09 -5.70 -12.24
CA ASP A 272 -1.17 -5.93 -11.54
C ASP A 272 -0.96 -6.07 -10.02
N ILE A 273 0.07 -6.80 -9.60
CA ILE A 273 0.38 -7.00 -8.18
C ILE A 273 0.87 -5.70 -7.54
N GLN A 274 1.69 -4.92 -8.24
CA GLN A 274 2.12 -3.59 -7.78
C GLN A 274 0.91 -2.69 -7.53
N ASN A 275 -0.06 -2.65 -8.44
CA ASN A 275 -1.29 -1.86 -8.28
C ASN A 275 -2.11 -2.34 -7.07
N ILE A 276 -2.21 -3.65 -6.85
CA ILE A 276 -2.85 -4.22 -5.67
C ILE A 276 -2.14 -3.76 -4.39
N VAL A 277 -0.81 -3.91 -4.32
CA VAL A 277 -0.01 -3.54 -3.15
C VAL A 277 -0.08 -2.03 -2.88
N ALA A 278 0.03 -1.21 -3.92
CA ALA A 278 -0.14 0.25 -3.84
C ALA A 278 -1.54 0.63 -3.32
N GLY A 279 -2.57 -0.12 -3.72
CA GLY A 279 -3.94 0.07 -3.23
C GLY A 279 -4.12 -0.21 -1.73
N LEU A 280 -3.29 -1.06 -1.13
CA LEU A 280 -3.40 -1.41 0.30
C LEU A 280 -3.20 -0.20 1.22
N ARG A 281 -2.34 0.75 0.85
CA ARG A 281 -2.14 1.98 1.63
C ARG A 281 -3.42 2.82 1.70
N HIS A 282 -4.18 2.87 0.60
CA HIS A 282 -5.43 3.62 0.53
C HIS A 282 -6.56 2.96 1.35
N ARG A 283 -6.39 1.68 1.70
CA ARG A 283 -7.24 0.96 2.65
C ARG A 283 -6.81 1.15 4.11
N GLY A 284 -5.78 1.97 4.37
CA GLY A 284 -5.25 2.22 5.71
C GLY A 284 -4.33 1.12 6.24
N LEU A 285 -3.84 0.20 5.40
CA LEU A 285 -2.85 -0.79 5.82
C LEU A 285 -1.45 -0.17 5.82
N GLY A 286 -0.63 -0.55 6.79
CA GLY A 286 0.82 -0.32 6.74
C GLY A 286 1.51 -1.49 6.04
N VAL A 287 2.29 -1.23 5.01
CA VAL A 287 2.95 -2.29 4.24
C VAL A 287 4.46 -2.21 4.44
N LEU A 288 5.08 -3.33 4.81
CA LEU A 288 6.54 -3.49 4.76
C LEU A 288 6.86 -4.49 3.65
N ILE A 289 7.61 -4.06 2.64
CA ILE A 289 7.95 -4.87 1.47
C ILE A 289 9.46 -5.06 1.35
N THR A 290 9.90 -6.25 1.00
CA THR A 290 11.27 -6.50 0.52
C THR A 290 11.17 -7.18 -0.83
N ASP A 291 12.00 -6.80 -1.79
CA ASP A 291 12.11 -7.48 -3.08
C ASP A 291 13.52 -7.33 -3.63
N HIS A 292 13.87 -8.16 -4.61
CA HIS A 292 15.11 -8.05 -5.36
C HIS A 292 14.96 -7.13 -6.58
N ASN A 293 13.72 -6.90 -7.06
CA ASN A 293 13.45 -5.91 -8.09
C ASN A 293 13.32 -4.50 -7.48
N VAL A 294 14.46 -3.84 -7.36
CA VAL A 294 14.59 -2.53 -6.70
C VAL A 294 13.77 -1.45 -7.41
N GLU A 295 13.84 -1.38 -8.73
CA GLU A 295 13.14 -0.37 -9.52
C GLU A 295 11.63 -0.47 -9.32
N GLN A 296 11.07 -1.68 -9.50
CA GLN A 296 9.65 -1.93 -9.33
C GLN A 296 9.17 -1.67 -7.90
N THR A 297 10.01 -1.94 -6.90
CA THR A 297 9.66 -1.69 -5.50
C THR A 297 9.64 -0.20 -5.21
N LEU A 298 10.63 0.55 -5.72
CA LEU A 298 10.71 2.00 -5.52
C LEU A 298 9.54 2.76 -6.18
N ASP A 299 8.88 2.18 -7.18
CA ASP A 299 7.72 2.80 -7.85
C ASP A 299 6.47 2.88 -6.96
N ILE A 300 6.34 2.03 -5.94
CA ILE A 300 5.12 1.93 -5.13
C ILE A 300 5.31 2.30 -3.66
N VAL A 301 6.55 2.54 -3.21
CA VAL A 301 6.85 2.82 -1.79
C VAL A 301 6.95 4.31 -1.51
N ASP A 302 6.52 4.69 -0.31
CA ASP A 302 6.63 6.08 0.16
C ASP A 302 8.07 6.34 0.68
N ARG A 303 8.70 5.33 1.29
CA ARG A 303 10.08 5.40 1.79
C ARG A 303 10.74 4.03 1.87
N ALA A 304 12.05 4.01 2.04
CA ALA A 304 12.80 2.76 2.18
C ALA A 304 13.91 2.83 3.22
N TYR A 305 14.32 1.65 3.69
CA TYR A 305 15.51 1.39 4.49
C TYR A 305 16.49 0.58 3.64
N ILE A 306 17.74 1.02 3.55
CA ILE A 306 18.81 0.31 2.85
C ILE A 306 19.66 -0.44 3.88
N LEU A 307 19.57 -1.78 3.85
CA LEU A 307 20.35 -2.67 4.71
C LEU A 307 21.63 -3.09 4.02
N PHE A 308 22.73 -3.09 4.76
CA PHE A 308 24.01 -3.64 4.33
C PHE A 308 24.72 -4.24 5.54
N GLU A 309 25.23 -5.46 5.40
CA GLU A 309 25.94 -6.20 6.47
C GLU A 309 25.18 -6.23 7.80
N GLY A 310 23.86 -6.40 7.75
CA GLY A 310 23.01 -6.49 8.94
C GLY A 310 22.67 -5.14 9.58
N LYS A 311 23.04 -4.01 8.99
CA LYS A 311 22.79 -2.65 9.51
C LYS A 311 21.99 -1.81 8.54
N VAL A 312 21.18 -0.89 9.05
CA VAL A 312 20.57 0.17 8.24
C VAL A 312 21.64 1.22 7.92
N GLN A 313 21.97 1.38 6.65
CA GLN A 313 22.97 2.36 6.18
C GLN A 313 22.33 3.70 5.78
N ALA A 314 21.11 3.64 5.25
CA ALA A 314 20.34 4.81 4.85
C ALA A 314 18.86 4.54 5.03
N ALA A 315 18.09 5.59 5.29
CA ALA A 315 16.65 5.57 5.39
C ALA A 315 16.11 6.92 4.91
N GLY A 316 15.03 6.90 4.14
CA GLY A 316 14.44 8.12 3.60
C GLY A 316 13.41 7.84 2.52
N THR A 317 12.85 8.90 1.98
CA THR A 317 11.98 8.86 0.79
C THR A 317 12.74 8.37 -0.43
N VAL A 318 12.00 7.93 -1.46
CA VAL A 318 12.62 7.46 -2.71
C VAL A 318 13.55 8.50 -3.34
N PRO A 319 13.18 9.80 -3.46
CA PRO A 319 14.09 10.81 -3.99
C PRO A 319 15.36 10.97 -3.14
N GLU A 320 15.24 11.07 -1.81
CA GLU A 320 16.39 11.23 -0.92
C GLU A 320 17.41 10.08 -1.09
N LEU A 321 16.94 8.84 -1.24
CA LEU A 321 17.80 7.67 -1.41
C LEU A 321 18.43 7.58 -2.80
N VAL A 322 17.73 8.00 -3.85
CA VAL A 322 18.26 8.01 -5.23
C VAL A 322 19.34 9.08 -5.40
N PHE A 323 19.24 10.20 -4.68
CA PHE A 323 20.25 11.26 -4.70
C PHE A 323 21.35 11.09 -3.63
N ASP A 324 21.25 10.11 -2.72
CA ASP A 324 22.36 9.75 -1.82
C ASP A 324 23.45 8.97 -2.57
N GLU A 325 24.61 9.62 -2.78
CA GLU A 325 25.77 9.02 -3.44
C GLU A 325 26.27 7.73 -2.79
N ARG A 326 26.11 7.57 -1.47
CA ARG A 326 26.50 6.34 -0.77
C ARG A 326 25.58 5.19 -1.16
N VAL A 327 24.27 5.43 -1.22
CA VAL A 327 23.26 4.43 -1.63
C VAL A 327 23.45 4.05 -3.10
N ALA A 328 23.72 5.05 -3.95
CA ALA A 328 24.03 4.86 -5.35
C ALA A 328 25.24 3.93 -5.56
N GLN A 329 26.31 4.13 -4.79
CA GLN A 329 27.54 3.32 -4.91
C GLN A 329 27.43 1.94 -4.24
N LEU A 330 26.80 1.86 -3.06
CA LEU A 330 26.74 0.63 -2.26
C LEU A 330 25.68 -0.36 -2.73
N TYR A 331 24.60 0.10 -3.37
CA TYR A 331 23.47 -0.76 -3.68
C TYR A 331 22.88 -0.57 -5.08
N LEU A 332 22.48 0.64 -5.47
CA LEU A 332 21.74 0.84 -6.74
C LEU A 332 22.63 0.65 -7.98
N GLY A 333 23.91 1.03 -7.88
CA GLY A 333 24.84 1.07 -9.00
C GLY A 333 24.62 2.27 -9.93
N PRO A 334 25.58 2.59 -10.81
CA PRO A 334 25.58 3.81 -11.60
C PRO A 334 24.44 3.86 -12.63
N THR A 335 24.15 2.74 -13.30
CA THR A 335 23.16 2.67 -14.37
C THR A 335 21.73 2.89 -13.86
N LEU A 336 21.36 2.20 -12.78
CA LEU A 336 20.01 2.33 -12.21
C LEU A 336 19.83 3.72 -11.60
N THR A 337 20.84 4.22 -10.87
CA THR A 337 20.83 5.57 -10.29
C THR A 337 20.60 6.64 -11.36
N ALA A 338 21.33 6.59 -12.48
CA ALA A 338 21.18 7.55 -13.56
C ALA A 338 19.75 7.55 -14.15
N ARG A 339 19.15 6.37 -14.36
CA ARG A 339 17.77 6.28 -14.86
C ARG A 339 16.75 6.83 -13.87
N LEU A 340 16.89 6.50 -12.57
CA LEU A 340 15.97 6.98 -11.54
C LEU A 340 16.06 8.49 -11.36
N ARG A 341 17.27 9.07 -11.38
CA ARG A 341 17.48 10.53 -11.32
C ARG A 341 16.83 11.23 -12.51
N ALA A 342 17.09 10.76 -13.73
CA ALA A 342 16.49 11.32 -14.93
C ALA A 342 14.96 11.29 -14.89
N ARG A 343 14.37 10.21 -14.37
CA ARG A 343 12.91 10.10 -14.21
C ARG A 343 12.37 11.12 -13.20
N LEU A 344 13.03 11.28 -12.06
CA LEU A 344 12.62 12.22 -11.01
C LEU A 344 12.78 13.69 -11.45
N GLU A 345 13.82 14.00 -12.23
CA GLU A 345 14.07 15.34 -12.78
C GLU A 345 13.07 15.74 -13.87
N THR A 346 12.41 14.78 -14.52
CA THR A 346 11.40 15.04 -15.55
C THR A 346 10.01 15.31 -14.94
N VAL A 347 9.82 14.95 -13.67
CA VAL A 347 8.58 15.12 -12.91
C VAL A 347 8.61 16.40 -12.06
N ALA A 348 9.80 16.96 -11.78
CA ALA A 348 10.02 18.21 -11.03
C ALA A 348 9.96 19.47 -11.92
#